data_AF-A0A9C9N3J7-F1
#
_entry.id   AF-A0A9C9N3J7-F1
#
_cell.length_a   1.000
_cell.length_b   1.000
_cell.length_c   1.000
_cell.angle_alpha   90.00
_cell.angle_beta   90.00
_cell.angle_gamma   90.00
#
_symmetry.space_group_name_H-M   'P 1'
#
loop_
_entity.id
_entity.type
_entity.pdbx_description
1 polymer ?
#
loop_
_entity_poly.entity_id
_entity_poly.type
_entity_poly.pdbx_seq_one_letter_code
_entity_poly.pdbx_strand_id
1 'polypeptide(L)'
;MPAGVTVKLEDQAYAIVATCTTDMEGFYIFKDLTVLGQGFNVLFAQAWNEQYSEEDVVSWAWIGPFAVARSSVVELPDFEIGQRDFVPINPPMSESFSVGEISAQNPILFEWNPYPGAESYWVDLSQGDDLTPVWHTQLLNTTSAVFDRVLDNGSLADPDTYWWGVGARGNVG
;
A
#
# COMPACT_ATOMS: atom_id res chain seq x y z
N MET A 1 -2.58 -13.43 -10.19
CA MET A 1 -3.73 -13.15 -9.29
C MET A 1 -4.87 -14.17 -9.34
N PRO A 2 -5.77 -14.23 -8.34
CA PRO A 2 -7.08 -14.91 -8.45
C PRO A 2 -8.08 -14.13 -9.31
N ALA A 3 -9.09 -14.83 -9.84
CA ALA A 3 -10.22 -14.20 -10.55
C ALA A 3 -11.18 -13.49 -9.59
N GLY A 4 -11.85 -12.43 -10.07
CA GLY A 4 -12.87 -11.72 -9.29
C GLY A 4 -12.34 -10.69 -8.29
N VAL A 5 -11.06 -10.34 -8.35
CA VAL A 5 -10.46 -9.28 -7.55
C VAL A 5 -10.82 -7.92 -8.11
N THR A 6 -11.44 -7.07 -7.30
CA THR A 6 -11.64 -5.65 -7.57
C THR A 6 -10.38 -4.84 -7.25
N VAL A 7 -9.86 -4.13 -8.26
CA VAL A 7 -8.79 -3.14 -8.13
C VAL A 7 -9.28 -1.78 -8.63
N LYS A 8 -8.73 -0.71 -8.06
CA LYS A 8 -9.04 0.67 -8.45
C LYS A 8 -7.80 1.37 -8.96
N LEU A 9 -7.99 2.34 -9.83
CA LEU A 9 -6.92 3.21 -10.32
C LEU A 9 -7.12 4.60 -9.72
N GLU A 10 -6.07 5.14 -9.11
CA GLU A 10 -6.04 6.45 -8.48
C GLU A 10 -5.01 7.34 -9.19
N ASP A 11 -5.34 8.62 -9.37
CA ASP A 11 -4.40 9.60 -9.86
C ASP A 11 -3.52 10.21 -8.75
N GLN A 12 -2.55 11.06 -9.09
CA GLN A 12 -1.69 11.73 -8.09
C GLN A 12 -2.43 12.78 -7.24
N ALA A 13 -3.72 13.04 -7.49
CA ALA A 13 -4.57 13.87 -6.65
C ALA A 13 -5.43 13.03 -5.69
N TYR A 14 -5.14 11.72 -5.57
CA TYR A 14 -5.89 10.77 -4.76
C TYR A 14 -7.34 10.57 -5.22
N ALA A 15 -7.65 10.87 -6.48
CA ALA A 15 -8.96 10.63 -7.05
C ALA A 15 -9.01 9.25 -7.72
N ILE A 16 -10.02 8.45 -7.35
CA ILE A 16 -10.30 7.20 -8.08
C ILE A 16 -10.83 7.53 -9.47
N VAL A 17 -10.08 7.16 -10.49
CA VAL A 17 -10.40 7.43 -11.90
C VAL A 17 -10.94 6.20 -12.64
N ALA A 18 -10.71 4.99 -12.11
CA ALA A 18 -11.24 3.76 -12.70
C ALA A 18 -11.38 2.62 -11.68
N THR A 19 -12.19 1.62 -12.01
CA THR A 19 -12.34 0.37 -11.26
C THR A 19 -12.38 -0.80 -12.24
N CYS A 20 -11.70 -1.90 -11.92
CA CYS A 20 -11.61 -3.10 -12.75
C CYS A 20 -11.68 -4.34 -11.86
N THR A 21 -12.10 -5.46 -12.44
CA THR A 21 -12.12 -6.76 -11.77
C THR A 21 -11.26 -7.73 -12.58
N THR A 22 -10.45 -8.56 -11.91
CA THR A 22 -9.64 -9.57 -12.59
C THR A 22 -10.50 -10.61 -13.30
N ASP A 23 -10.07 -11.03 -14.49
CA ASP A 23 -10.70 -12.09 -15.27
C ASP A 23 -10.40 -13.49 -14.70
N MET A 24 -10.84 -14.55 -15.40
CA MET A 24 -10.69 -15.94 -14.93
C MET A 24 -9.23 -16.37 -14.81
N GLU A 25 -8.34 -15.71 -15.54
CA GLU A 25 -6.91 -15.93 -15.57
C GLU A 25 -6.16 -15.01 -14.59
N GLY A 26 -6.87 -14.11 -13.91
CA GLY A 26 -6.31 -13.18 -12.93
C GLY A 26 -5.80 -11.87 -13.52
N PHE A 27 -6.01 -11.61 -14.81
CA PHE A 27 -5.56 -10.38 -15.46
C PHE A 27 -6.60 -9.26 -15.30
N TYR A 28 -6.12 -8.03 -15.26
CA TYR A 28 -6.94 -6.83 -15.20
C TYR A 28 -6.41 -5.78 -16.17
N ILE A 29 -7.33 -5.03 -16.78
CA ILE A 29 -7.00 -4.02 -17.78
C ILE A 29 -7.87 -2.79 -17.53
N PHE A 30 -7.24 -1.62 -17.43
CA PHE A 30 -7.95 -0.34 -17.48
C PHE A 30 -7.89 0.23 -18.91
N LYS A 31 -9.07 0.54 -19.45
CA LYS A 31 -9.23 1.10 -20.80
C LYS A 31 -9.68 2.54 -20.73
N ASP A 32 -9.42 3.28 -21.80
CA ASP A 32 -9.93 4.64 -22.02
C ASP A 32 -9.53 5.65 -20.92
N LEU A 33 -8.33 5.49 -20.37
CA LEU A 33 -7.80 6.39 -19.34
C LEU A 33 -7.54 7.79 -19.92
N THR A 34 -8.01 8.81 -19.19
CA THR A 34 -7.68 10.21 -19.48
C THR A 34 -6.28 10.50 -18.98
N VAL A 35 -5.41 11.05 -19.85
CA VAL A 35 -4.06 11.44 -19.42
C VAL A 35 -4.11 12.66 -18.54
N LEU A 36 -3.62 12.49 -17.33
CA LEU A 36 -3.46 13.55 -16.34
C LEU A 36 -2.01 14.08 -16.29
N GLY A 37 -1.12 13.57 -17.14
CA GLY A 37 0.28 13.98 -17.25
C GLY A 37 1.17 13.51 -16.07
N GLN A 38 0.57 12.84 -15.08
CA GLN A 38 1.21 12.27 -13.91
C GLN A 38 0.87 10.77 -13.83
N GLY A 39 1.64 10.01 -13.05
CA GLY A 39 1.43 8.56 -12.96
C GLY A 39 0.15 8.17 -12.22
N PHE A 40 -0.21 6.89 -12.28
CA PHE A 40 -1.36 6.34 -11.55
C PHE A 40 -0.93 5.29 -10.52
N ASN A 41 -1.65 5.22 -9.40
CA ASN A 41 -1.53 4.12 -8.46
C ASN A 41 -2.62 3.09 -8.73
N VAL A 42 -2.28 1.82 -8.57
CA VAL A 42 -3.27 0.72 -8.58
C VAL A 42 -3.52 0.33 -7.14
N LEU A 43 -4.76 0.40 -6.71
CA LEU A 43 -5.17 0.16 -5.34
C LEU A 43 -5.96 -1.12 -5.25
N PHE A 44 -5.74 -1.81 -4.14
CA PHE A 44 -6.65 -2.81 -3.62
C PHE A 44 -6.95 -2.50 -2.17
N ALA A 45 -8.21 -2.68 -1.81
CA ALA A 45 -8.66 -2.69 -0.45
C ALA A 45 -9.54 -3.92 -0.22
N GLN A 46 -9.40 -4.53 0.95
CA GLN A 46 -10.26 -5.62 1.41
C GLN A 46 -11.74 -5.20 1.46
N ALA A 47 -12.03 -3.93 1.74
CA ALA A 47 -13.39 -3.39 1.72
C ALA A 47 -14.06 -3.46 0.32
N TRP A 48 -13.30 -3.64 -0.76
CA TRP A 48 -13.84 -3.88 -2.11
C TRP A 48 -13.79 -5.35 -2.51
N ASN A 49 -13.23 -6.19 -1.65
CA ASN A 49 -12.89 -7.58 -1.88
C ASN A 49 -13.19 -8.44 -0.64
N GLU A 50 -14.42 -8.35 -0.13
CA GLU A 50 -14.88 -9.05 1.07
C GLU A 50 -14.81 -10.59 0.95
N GLN A 51 -14.55 -11.12 -0.25
CA GLN A 51 -14.24 -12.53 -0.44
C GLN A 51 -12.93 -12.99 0.24
N TYR A 52 -12.07 -12.06 0.66
CA TYR A 52 -10.86 -12.35 1.43
C TYR A 52 -11.03 -12.01 2.91
N SER A 53 -10.63 -12.92 3.79
CA SER A 53 -10.60 -12.64 5.23
C SER A 53 -9.37 -11.79 5.59
N GLU A 54 -9.40 -11.13 6.75
CA GLU A 54 -8.28 -10.31 7.26
C GLU A 54 -7.01 -11.16 7.49
N GLU A 55 -7.16 -12.48 7.58
CA GLU A 55 -6.07 -13.45 7.71
C GLU A 55 -5.47 -13.86 6.35
N ASP A 56 -6.16 -13.61 5.23
CA ASP A 56 -5.78 -14.10 3.89
C ASP A 56 -5.05 -13.04 3.03
N VAL A 57 -5.23 -11.74 3.31
CA VAL A 57 -4.72 -10.65 2.47
C VAL A 57 -4.20 -9.47 3.28
N VAL A 58 -3.29 -8.70 2.69
CA VAL A 58 -3.02 -7.32 3.14
C VAL A 58 -4.29 -6.51 2.96
N SER A 59 -4.72 -5.79 4.01
CA SER A 59 -5.94 -4.98 3.95
C SER A 59 -5.88 -4.00 2.79
N TRP A 60 -4.70 -3.43 2.53
CA TRP A 60 -4.43 -2.41 1.53
C TRP A 60 -3.10 -2.71 0.83
N ALA A 61 -3.05 -2.60 -0.50
CA ALA A 61 -1.79 -2.64 -1.23
C ALA A 61 -1.85 -1.79 -2.51
N TRP A 62 -0.71 -1.16 -2.84
CA TRP A 62 -0.57 -0.29 -4.01
C TRP A 62 0.45 -0.86 -5.00
N ILE A 63 0.29 -0.54 -6.29
CA ILE A 63 1.44 -0.45 -7.21
C ILE A 63 1.62 1.00 -7.66
N GLY A 64 2.86 1.49 -7.54
CA GLY A 64 3.20 2.92 -7.59
C GLY A 64 3.00 3.56 -8.96
N PRO A 65 3.33 4.86 -9.10
CA PRO A 65 2.91 5.67 -10.23
C PRO A 65 3.42 5.14 -11.58
N PHE A 66 2.49 4.74 -12.45
CA PHE A 66 2.76 4.39 -13.84
C PHE A 66 2.40 5.55 -14.77
N ALA A 67 3.33 6.01 -15.61
CA ALA A 67 3.04 7.03 -16.61
C ALA A 67 2.20 6.44 -17.75
N VAL A 68 1.09 7.10 -18.08
CA VAL A 68 0.16 6.64 -19.14
C VAL A 68 0.03 7.71 -20.21
N ALA A 69 0.11 7.31 -21.48
CA ALA A 69 -0.09 8.16 -22.64
C ALA A 69 -1.55 8.15 -23.11
N ARG A 70 -1.95 9.09 -23.98
CA ARG A 70 -3.36 9.22 -24.38
C ARG A 70 -3.78 8.01 -25.19
N SER A 71 -4.90 7.41 -24.80
CA SER A 71 -5.54 6.30 -25.51
C SER A 71 -4.76 4.98 -25.50
N SER A 72 -3.90 4.76 -24.50
CA SER A 72 -3.22 3.48 -24.30
C SER A 72 -4.02 2.54 -23.41
N VAL A 73 -4.15 1.28 -23.85
CA VAL A 73 -4.47 0.16 -22.97
C VAL A 73 -3.24 -0.08 -22.10
N VAL A 74 -3.40 -0.02 -20.78
CA VAL A 74 -2.30 -0.27 -19.83
C VAL A 74 -2.55 -1.62 -19.19
N GLU A 75 -1.69 -2.56 -19.52
CA GLU A 75 -1.54 -3.79 -18.76
C GLU A 75 -0.62 -3.50 -17.60
N LEU A 76 -1.14 -3.68 -16.41
CA LEU A 76 -0.40 -3.41 -15.19
C LEU A 76 0.24 -4.72 -14.74
N PRO A 77 1.42 -4.66 -14.10
CA PRO A 77 2.09 -5.85 -13.61
C PRO A 77 1.14 -6.66 -12.71
N ASP A 78 1.27 -7.99 -12.74
CA ASP A 78 0.45 -8.87 -11.89
C ASP A 78 0.61 -8.42 -10.43
N PHE A 79 -0.50 -8.02 -9.84
CA PHE A 79 -0.55 -7.48 -8.49
C PHE A 79 -0.81 -8.67 -7.57
N GLU A 80 0.20 -9.23 -6.90
CA GLU A 80 -0.09 -10.39 -6.04
C GLU A 80 -0.88 -9.95 -4.80
N ILE A 81 -2.09 -10.49 -4.68
CA ILE A 81 -2.97 -10.30 -3.52
C ILE A 81 -2.93 -11.60 -2.74
N GLY A 82 -2.00 -11.66 -1.78
CA GLY A 82 -1.90 -12.79 -0.88
C GLY A 82 -0.50 -13.07 -0.40
N GLN A 83 -0.45 -13.65 0.80
CA GLN A 83 0.71 -14.08 1.56
C GLN A 83 1.55 -15.15 0.84
N ARG A 84 2.36 -14.80 -0.15
CA ARG A 84 3.60 -15.55 -0.38
C ARG A 84 4.74 -14.80 0.28
N ASP A 85 4.82 -14.99 1.58
CA ASP A 85 5.92 -14.60 2.46
C ASP A 85 6.08 -13.10 2.77
N PHE A 86 5.32 -12.20 2.15
CA PHE A 86 5.34 -10.76 2.51
C PHE A 86 4.45 -10.47 3.72
N VAL A 87 5.02 -10.66 4.92
CA VAL A 87 4.30 -10.58 6.18
C VAL A 87 4.92 -9.49 7.08
N PRO A 88 4.11 -8.58 7.62
CA PRO A 88 4.48 -7.73 8.76
C PRO A 88 4.95 -8.57 9.95
N ILE A 89 6.16 -8.31 10.44
CA ILE A 89 6.76 -9.03 11.59
C ILE A 89 6.59 -8.22 12.87
N ASN A 90 6.81 -6.91 12.79
CA ASN A 90 6.86 -6.01 13.93
C ASN A 90 6.29 -4.65 13.49
N PRO A 91 5.41 -4.01 14.27
CA PRO A 91 4.72 -4.54 15.45
C PRO A 91 3.75 -5.68 15.11
N PRO A 92 3.63 -6.74 15.95
CA PRO A 92 2.57 -7.73 15.83
C PRO A 92 1.18 -7.11 15.89
N MET A 93 0.19 -7.84 15.34
CA MET A 93 -1.21 -7.43 15.40
C MET A 93 -1.65 -7.14 16.83
N SER A 94 -2.41 -6.05 16.99
CA SER A 94 -2.95 -5.57 18.28
C SER A 94 -1.91 -5.14 19.32
N GLU A 95 -0.65 -4.90 18.93
CA GLU A 95 0.31 -4.25 19.83
C GLU A 95 -0.10 -2.80 20.13
N SER A 96 0.15 -2.36 21.37
CA SER A 96 -0.14 -1.01 21.83
C SER A 96 1.13 -0.33 22.29
N PHE A 97 1.30 0.93 21.88
CA PHE A 97 2.43 1.77 22.25
C PHE A 97 1.99 2.96 23.09
N SER A 98 2.78 3.32 24.09
CA SER A 98 2.58 4.58 24.82
C SER A 98 3.00 5.74 23.92
N VAL A 99 2.04 6.50 23.40
CA VAL A 99 2.33 7.63 22.48
C VAL A 99 3.33 8.65 23.06
N GLY A 100 3.37 8.80 24.39
CA GLY A 100 4.32 9.69 25.08
C GLY A 100 5.76 9.17 25.13
N GLU A 101 5.98 7.89 24.84
CA GLU A 101 7.30 7.23 24.86
C GLU A 101 7.90 7.08 23.45
N ILE A 102 7.09 7.24 22.39
CA ILE A 102 7.55 7.18 21.00
C ILE A 102 8.34 8.46 20.69
N SER A 103 9.60 8.30 20.28
CA SER A 103 10.51 9.41 19.97
C SER A 103 11.67 8.96 19.09
N ALA A 104 12.53 9.87 18.66
CA ALA A 104 13.75 9.52 17.90
C ALA A 104 14.73 8.62 18.68
N GLN A 105 14.66 8.61 20.02
CA GLN A 105 15.48 7.73 20.88
C GLN A 105 14.79 6.41 21.22
N ASN A 106 13.47 6.33 21.02
CA ASN A 106 12.66 5.15 21.24
C ASN A 106 11.57 5.07 20.16
N PRO A 107 11.95 4.83 18.90
CA PRO A 107 10.99 4.79 17.80
C PRO A 107 10.25 3.45 17.78
N ILE A 108 9.09 3.42 17.11
CA ILE A 108 8.49 2.16 16.70
C ILE A 108 9.33 1.61 15.54
N LEU A 109 9.68 0.33 15.64
CA LEU A 109 10.37 -0.40 14.58
C LEU A 109 9.34 -1.19 13.78
N PHE A 110 9.27 -0.91 12.48
CA PHE A 110 8.52 -1.69 11.52
C PHE A 110 9.46 -2.70 10.85
N GLU A 111 9.08 -3.98 10.83
CA GLU A 111 9.83 -5.05 10.17
C GLU A 111 8.88 -5.93 9.36
N TRP A 112 9.37 -6.44 8.23
CA TRP A 112 8.64 -7.35 7.36
C TRP A 112 9.59 -8.35 6.70
N ASN A 113 9.04 -9.46 6.20
CA ASN A 113 9.80 -10.38 5.37
C ASN A 113 10.04 -9.79 3.98
N PRO A 114 11.21 -10.02 3.34
CA PRO A 114 11.43 -9.56 1.97
C PRO A 114 10.45 -10.21 0.99
N TYR A 115 9.97 -9.44 0.03
CA TYR A 115 9.14 -9.95 -1.07
C TYR A 115 10.02 -10.35 -2.27
N PRO A 116 9.88 -11.57 -2.82
CA PRO A 116 10.63 -11.99 -4.00
C PRO A 116 10.43 -11.03 -5.19
N GLY A 117 11.53 -10.53 -5.75
CA GLY A 117 11.50 -9.60 -6.89
C GLY A 117 11.29 -8.13 -6.53
N ALA A 118 11.14 -7.79 -5.24
CA ALA A 118 11.17 -6.41 -4.80
C ALA A 118 12.59 -5.85 -4.78
N GLU A 119 12.74 -4.62 -5.29
CA GLU A 119 13.99 -3.85 -5.24
C GLU A 119 13.93 -2.72 -4.23
N SER A 120 12.71 -2.27 -3.90
CA SER A 120 12.48 -1.26 -2.89
C SER A 120 11.15 -1.48 -2.18
N TYR A 121 11.00 -0.85 -1.03
CA TYR A 121 9.82 -0.90 -0.17
C TYR A 121 9.43 0.50 0.28
N TRP A 122 8.23 0.65 0.82
CA TRP A 122 7.86 1.82 1.60
C TRP A 122 6.88 1.37 2.70
N VAL A 123 6.74 2.19 3.74
CA VAL A 123 5.77 1.97 4.81
C VAL A 123 4.83 3.16 4.85
N ASP A 124 3.53 2.88 4.97
CA ASP A 124 2.48 3.86 5.19
C ASP A 124 1.89 3.67 6.60
N LEU A 125 1.54 4.78 7.24
CA LEU A 125 0.77 4.83 8.47
C LEU A 125 -0.49 5.65 8.23
N SER A 126 -1.63 5.05 8.61
CA SER A 126 -2.95 5.65 8.50
C SER A 126 -3.61 5.73 9.87
N GLN A 127 -4.39 6.78 10.12
CA GLN A 127 -5.06 7.04 11.39
C GLN A 127 -6.57 6.77 11.28
N GLY A 128 -7.13 6.15 12.32
CA GLY A 128 -8.56 5.93 12.50
C GLY A 128 -9.17 4.90 11.55
N ASP A 129 -10.48 4.69 11.70
CA ASP A 129 -11.24 3.70 10.91
C ASP A 129 -11.39 4.12 9.43
N ASP A 130 -11.32 5.41 9.16
CA ASP A 130 -11.35 5.96 7.79
C ASP A 130 -10.01 5.79 7.06
N LEU A 131 -8.99 5.23 7.74
CA LEU A 131 -7.65 4.95 7.18
C LEU A 131 -7.04 6.19 6.52
N THR A 132 -7.09 7.32 7.22
CA THR A 132 -6.53 8.59 6.73
C THR A 132 -5.01 8.50 6.71
N PRO A 133 -4.33 8.63 5.56
CA PRO A 133 -2.87 8.58 5.51
C PRO A 133 -2.26 9.77 6.26
N VAL A 134 -1.33 9.50 7.17
CA VAL A 134 -0.72 10.53 8.04
C VAL A 134 0.81 10.52 8.04
N TRP A 135 1.41 9.40 7.65
CA TRP A 135 2.86 9.29 7.53
C TRP A 135 3.25 8.25 6.50
N HIS A 136 4.34 8.48 5.77
CA HIS A 136 4.95 7.48 4.92
C HIS A 136 6.47 7.60 4.85
N THR A 137 7.14 6.52 4.50
CA THR A 137 8.57 6.55 4.21
C THR A 137 8.83 6.94 2.76
N GLN A 138 10.00 7.51 2.50
CA GLN A 138 10.60 7.41 1.17
C GLN A 138 10.89 5.94 0.83
N LEU A 139 11.23 5.65 -0.44
CA LEU A 139 11.60 4.29 -0.84
C LEU A 139 12.84 3.80 -0.08
N LEU A 140 12.72 2.60 0.46
CA LEU A 140 13.72 1.90 1.26
C LEU A 140 14.25 0.71 0.47
N ASN A 141 15.53 0.39 0.66
CA ASN A 141 16.16 -0.84 0.14
C ASN A 141 16.39 -1.87 1.27
N THR A 142 15.73 -1.65 2.40
CA THR A 142 15.76 -2.49 3.60
C THR A 142 14.39 -3.12 3.83
N THR A 143 14.33 -4.11 4.72
CA THR A 143 13.09 -4.71 5.20
C THR A 143 12.67 -4.20 6.58
N SER A 144 13.05 -2.96 6.87
CA SER A 144 12.72 -2.28 8.12
C SER A 144 12.65 -0.77 7.96
N ALA A 145 11.81 -0.15 8.80
CA ALA A 145 11.64 1.30 8.91
C ALA A 145 11.42 1.69 10.37
N VAL A 146 11.67 2.96 10.71
CA VAL A 146 11.43 3.49 12.05
C VAL A 146 10.47 4.67 11.99
N PHE A 147 9.60 4.76 12.99
CA PHE A 147 8.69 5.90 13.18
C PHE A 147 8.90 6.51 14.55
N ASP A 148 9.21 7.81 14.58
CA ASP A 148 9.61 8.55 15.76
C ASP A 148 8.51 9.47 16.31
N ARG A 149 7.26 9.22 15.88
CA ARG A 149 6.03 9.98 16.19
C ARG A 149 5.77 11.19 15.30
N VAL A 150 6.72 11.62 14.47
CA VAL A 150 6.51 12.81 13.61
C VAL A 150 5.76 12.42 12.33
N LEU A 151 4.59 13.01 12.13
CA LEU A 151 3.76 12.85 10.94
C LEU A 151 4.32 13.66 9.75
N ASP A 152 3.85 13.38 8.54
CA ASP A 152 4.35 14.05 7.31
C ASP A 152 4.18 15.57 7.34
N ASN A 153 3.16 16.06 8.04
CA ASN A 153 2.89 17.49 8.23
C ASN A 153 3.75 18.15 9.34
N GLY A 154 4.64 17.39 9.97
CA GLY A 154 5.53 17.84 11.06
C GLY A 154 4.87 17.89 12.45
N SER A 155 3.60 17.53 12.57
CA SER A 155 2.93 17.37 13.86
C SER A 155 3.29 16.03 14.51
N LEU A 156 2.98 15.88 15.80
CA LEU A 156 3.16 14.62 16.51
C LEU A 156 1.88 13.81 16.43
N ALA A 157 2.01 12.49 16.26
CA ALA A 157 0.90 11.57 16.39
C ALA A 157 0.24 11.68 17.78
N ASP A 158 -1.09 11.74 17.78
CA ASP A 158 -1.96 11.73 18.96
C ASP A 158 -2.33 10.29 19.36
N PRO A 159 -2.71 10.04 20.63
CA PRO A 159 -3.19 8.72 21.03
C PRO A 159 -4.50 8.36 20.32
N ASP A 160 -4.43 7.37 19.44
CA ASP A 160 -5.53 6.87 18.61
C ASP A 160 -5.18 5.47 18.06
N THR A 161 -6.10 4.86 17.31
CA THR A 161 -5.83 3.67 16.51
C THR A 161 -5.13 4.07 15.21
N TYR A 162 -4.01 3.41 14.92
CA TYR A 162 -3.29 3.54 13.66
C TYR A 162 -3.15 2.19 12.98
N TRP A 163 -3.13 2.23 11.66
CA TRP A 163 -2.94 1.10 10.77
C TRP A 163 -1.65 1.33 9.99
N TRP A 164 -0.81 0.31 9.89
CA TRP A 164 0.40 0.41 9.08
C TRP A 164 0.39 -0.65 8.00
N GLY A 165 0.99 -0.30 6.87
CA GLY A 165 1.16 -1.20 5.74
C GLY A 165 2.56 -1.05 5.18
N VAL A 166 3.09 -2.13 4.62
CA VAL A 166 4.31 -2.09 3.83
C VAL A 166 3.95 -2.42 2.40
N GLY A 167 4.50 -1.67 1.47
CA GLY A 167 4.44 -2.00 0.05
C GLY A 167 5.81 -2.33 -0.52
N ALA A 168 5.79 -3.12 -1.59
CA ALA A 168 6.97 -3.59 -2.28
C ALA A 168 6.94 -3.13 -3.75
N ARG A 169 8.09 -2.72 -4.27
CA ARG A 169 8.27 -2.26 -5.64
C ARG A 169 9.40 -3.05 -6.31
N GLY A 170 9.07 -3.78 -7.38
CA GLY A 170 10.03 -4.43 -8.27
C GLY A 170 10.47 -3.51 -9.43
N ASN A 171 11.47 -3.97 -10.19
CA ASN A 171 11.89 -3.30 -11.41
C ASN A 171 10.79 -3.36 -12.46
N VAL A 172 10.40 -2.19 -12.97
CA VAL A 172 9.51 -2.10 -14.14
C VAL A 172 10.42 -2.00 -15.35
N GLY A 173 10.50 -3.08 -16.12
CA GLY A 173 11.22 -3.10 -17.40
C GLY A 173 10.67 -2.11 -18.40
#